data_AF-A0A0K2TXD3-F1
#
_entry.id   AF-A0A0K2TXD3-F1
#
_cell.length_a   1.000
_cell.length_b   1.000
_cell.length_c   1.000
_cell.angle_alpha   90.00
_cell.angle_beta   90.00
_cell.angle_gamma   90.00
#
_symmetry.space_group_name_H-M   'P 1'
#
loop_
_entity.id
_entity.type
_entity.pdbx_description
1 polymer ?
#
loop_
_entity_poly.entity_id
_entity_poly.type
_entity_poly.pdbx_seq_one_letter_code
_entity_poly.pdbx_strand_id
1 'polypeptide(L)'
;MDAQDLLMTEREGGVFLVRDSGSIIGDYVLCVKEDSKVSHYIINKIQQGDQMRYRIGDQMFTDLPALLNFYKVHYLDTTPLIRPAPKKIERVKAKYDFDGRDPDDLPFKKGDILTVVSKDEEQWWTARNALGQTGSIPVPYIVKIEEHQLITNGTTSISSSNLSDSTQKSKPANHQRKLPAYARVKQARVPNAYDKTALRLDVGDIVKVTKMSIHGLWEGELNGKVGHFPFTHVEFIDNSESGIEDDC
;
A
#
# COMPACT_ATOMS: atom_id res chain seq x y z
N MET A 1 -9.00 5.52 -7.71
CA MET A 1 -8.91 6.96 -8.05
C MET A 1 -9.90 7.21 -9.16
N ASP A 2 -10.77 8.21 -9.04
CA ASP A 2 -11.83 8.43 -10.02
C ASP A 2 -11.26 9.04 -11.32
N ALA A 3 -11.76 8.58 -12.46
CA ALA A 3 -11.34 9.07 -13.78
C ALA A 3 -11.70 10.54 -13.98
N GLN A 4 -12.81 10.98 -13.37
CA GLN A 4 -13.28 12.35 -13.43
C GLN A 4 -12.28 13.31 -12.78
N ASP A 5 -11.83 13.01 -11.55
CA ASP A 5 -10.86 13.85 -10.85
C ASP A 5 -9.54 13.97 -11.61
N LEU A 6 -9.02 12.86 -12.13
CA LEU A 6 -7.76 12.86 -12.87
C LEU A 6 -7.83 13.74 -14.11
N LEU A 7 -8.85 13.55 -14.95
CA LEU A 7 -8.98 14.26 -16.21
C LEU A 7 -9.33 15.75 -16.01
N MET A 8 -10.08 16.10 -14.96
CA MET A 8 -10.39 17.51 -14.67
C MET A 8 -9.16 18.34 -14.30
N THR A 9 -8.06 17.71 -13.83
CA THR A 9 -6.80 18.43 -13.57
C THR A 9 -6.01 18.78 -14.84
N GLU A 10 -6.35 18.15 -15.98
CA GLU A 10 -5.67 18.39 -17.25
C GLU A 10 -6.14 19.71 -17.87
N ARG A 11 -5.18 20.49 -18.37
CA ARG A 11 -5.45 21.81 -18.99
C ARG A 11 -5.91 21.72 -20.45
N GLU A 12 -5.65 20.59 -21.09
CA GLU A 12 -5.85 20.38 -22.53
C GLU A 12 -7.08 19.48 -22.75
N GLY A 13 -7.94 19.85 -23.70
CA GLY A 13 -9.03 18.99 -24.16
C GLY A 13 -8.52 17.80 -24.99
N GLY A 14 -9.29 16.72 -25.03
CA GLY A 14 -8.92 15.49 -25.74
C GLY A 14 -7.94 14.57 -25.00
N VAL A 15 -7.59 14.88 -23.74
CA VAL A 15 -6.88 13.94 -22.86
C VAL A 15 -7.85 12.85 -22.43
N PHE A 16 -7.46 11.57 -22.55
CA PHE A 16 -8.39 10.46 -22.35
C PHE A 16 -7.81 9.29 -21.56
N LEU A 17 -8.67 8.48 -20.97
CA LEU A 17 -8.29 7.17 -20.43
C LEU A 17 -9.37 6.14 -20.71
N VAL A 18 -8.99 4.87 -20.77
CA VAL A 18 -9.92 3.75 -20.84
C VAL A 18 -9.83 2.98 -19.54
N ARG A 19 -10.99 2.70 -18.94
CA ARG A 19 -11.12 1.90 -17.72
C ARG A 19 -12.16 0.81 -17.91
N ASP A 20 -12.15 -0.18 -17.02
CA ASP A 20 -13.22 -1.18 -16.95
C ASP A 20 -14.56 -0.52 -16.54
N SER A 21 -15.65 -1.05 -17.09
CA SER A 21 -17.00 -0.64 -16.72
C SER A 21 -17.35 -1.22 -15.35
N GLY A 22 -17.79 -0.33 -14.45
CA GLY A 22 -18.25 -0.74 -13.11
C GLY A 22 -19.67 -1.30 -13.10
N SER A 23 -20.41 -1.12 -14.20
CA SER A 23 -21.83 -1.55 -14.30
C SER A 23 -21.99 -2.84 -15.10
N ILE A 24 -21.08 -3.13 -16.03
CA ILE A 24 -21.16 -4.31 -16.91
C ILE A 24 -19.76 -4.94 -17.00
N ILE A 25 -19.64 -6.16 -16.48
CA ILE A 25 -18.37 -6.90 -16.49
C ILE A 25 -17.97 -7.21 -17.93
N GLY A 26 -16.75 -6.81 -18.31
CA GLY A 26 -16.18 -7.07 -19.64
C GLY A 26 -16.34 -5.93 -20.65
N ASP A 27 -17.17 -4.93 -20.34
CA ASP A 27 -17.25 -3.68 -21.10
C ASP A 27 -16.24 -2.65 -20.60
N TYR A 28 -15.95 -1.66 -21.44
CA TYR A 28 -15.03 -0.58 -21.14
C TYR A 28 -15.75 0.76 -21.13
N VAL A 29 -15.14 1.74 -20.46
CA VAL A 29 -15.57 3.14 -20.50
C VAL A 29 -14.39 3.99 -20.94
N LEU A 30 -14.58 4.72 -22.04
CA LEU A 30 -13.66 5.75 -22.50
C LEU A 30 -14.05 7.07 -21.83
N CYS A 31 -13.18 7.58 -20.97
CA CYS A 31 -13.31 8.87 -20.33
C CYS A 31 -12.46 9.90 -21.08
N VAL A 32 -13.06 11.03 -21.47
CA VAL A 32 -12.39 12.08 -22.26
C VAL A 32 -12.60 13.43 -21.59
N LYS A 33 -11.52 14.19 -21.44
CA LYS A 33 -11.58 15.61 -21.05
C LYS A 33 -12.09 16.42 -22.23
N GLU A 34 -13.35 16.81 -22.20
CA GLU A 34 -13.93 17.82 -23.10
C GLU A 34 -13.69 19.22 -22.52
N ASP A 35 -14.12 20.27 -23.19
CA ASP A 35 -13.79 21.66 -22.83
C ASP A 35 -14.10 22.01 -21.36
N SER A 36 -15.32 21.71 -20.91
CA SER A 36 -15.80 22.06 -19.56
C SER A 36 -16.15 20.87 -18.67
N LYS A 37 -16.07 19.64 -19.21
CA LYS A 37 -16.51 18.43 -18.52
C LYS A 37 -15.62 17.24 -18.85
N VAL A 38 -15.84 16.14 -18.13
CA VAL A 38 -15.35 14.82 -18.53
C VAL A 38 -16.54 14.05 -19.09
N SER A 39 -16.42 13.61 -20.33
CA SER A 39 -17.43 12.76 -20.99
C SER A 39 -17.06 11.29 -20.83
N HIS A 40 -18.08 10.44 -20.67
CA HIS A 40 -17.93 9.01 -20.44
C HIS A 40 -18.68 8.27 -21.55
N TYR A 41 -17.93 7.54 -22.39
CA TYR A 41 -18.48 6.77 -23.50
C TYR A 41 -18.37 5.29 -23.22
N ILE A 42 -19.50 4.59 -23.25
CA ILE A 42 -19.55 3.15 -23.04
C ILE A 42 -19.06 2.44 -24.31
N ILE A 43 -18.09 1.55 -24.13
CA ILE A 43 -17.57 0.67 -25.16
C ILE A 43 -18.01 -0.75 -24.82
N ASN A 44 -18.96 -1.26 -25.60
CA ASN A 44 -19.46 -2.61 -25.42
C ASN A 44 -18.55 -3.61 -26.15
N LYS A 45 -18.21 -4.70 -25.48
CA LYS A 45 -17.47 -5.81 -26.09
C LYS A 45 -18.47 -6.83 -26.63
N ILE A 46 -18.50 -6.98 -27.96
CA ILE A 46 -19.47 -7.85 -28.65
C ILE A 46 -18.71 -8.99 -29.30
N GLN A 47 -19.11 -10.22 -28.98
CA GLN A 47 -18.59 -11.42 -29.65
C GLN A 47 -19.47 -11.72 -30.87
N GLN A 48 -18.89 -11.62 -32.07
CA GLN A 48 -19.56 -11.94 -33.32
C GLN A 48 -18.89 -13.15 -33.95
N GLY A 49 -19.43 -14.35 -33.67
CA GLY A 49 -18.79 -15.61 -34.03
C GLY A 49 -17.47 -15.79 -33.26
N ASP A 50 -16.38 -16.01 -33.99
CA ASP A 50 -15.04 -16.21 -33.40
C ASP A 50 -14.25 -14.90 -33.22
N GLN A 51 -14.80 -13.76 -33.65
CA GLN A 51 -14.12 -12.46 -33.55
C GLN A 51 -14.76 -11.56 -32.49
N MET A 52 -13.91 -10.90 -31.71
CA MET A 52 -14.32 -9.84 -30.80
C MET A 52 -14.41 -8.51 -31.55
N ARG A 53 -15.46 -7.73 -31.29
CA ARG A 53 -15.63 -6.37 -31.79
C ARG A 53 -15.97 -5.43 -30.64
N TYR A 54 -15.70 -4.15 -30.87
CA TYR A 54 -15.91 -3.09 -29.88
C TYR A 54 -16.89 -2.06 -30.43
N ARG A 55 -17.97 -1.77 -29.70
CA ARG A 55 -19.00 -0.82 -30.12
C ARG A 55 -19.07 0.38 -29.19
N ILE A 56 -19.02 1.59 -29.75
CA ILE A 56 -19.18 2.86 -29.06
C ILE A 56 -20.21 3.71 -29.81
N GLY A 57 -21.31 4.06 -29.13
CA GLY A 57 -22.49 4.60 -29.82
C GLY A 57 -22.97 3.66 -30.92
N ASP A 58 -23.02 4.17 -32.15
CA ASP A 58 -23.42 3.45 -33.36
C ASP A 58 -22.23 2.92 -34.19
N GLN A 59 -20.98 3.19 -33.76
CA GLN A 59 -19.78 2.79 -34.47
C GLN A 59 -19.24 1.45 -33.96
N MET A 60 -18.71 0.62 -34.87
CA MET A 60 -18.11 -0.68 -34.56
C MET A 60 -16.68 -0.78 -35.05
N PHE A 61 -15.81 -1.34 -34.22
CA PHE A 61 -14.38 -1.47 -34.46
C PHE A 61 -13.92 -2.90 -34.23
N THR A 62 -12.82 -3.29 -34.88
CA THR A 62 -12.20 -4.62 -34.77
C THR A 62 -11.48 -4.80 -33.44
N ASP A 63 -10.90 -3.73 -32.90
CA ASP A 63 -10.20 -3.72 -31.63
C ASP A 63 -10.23 -2.32 -31.01
N LEU A 64 -9.82 -2.24 -29.73
CA LEU A 64 -9.77 -0.99 -29.00
C LEU A 64 -8.76 0.01 -29.61
N PRO A 65 -7.54 -0.37 -30.05
CA PRO A 65 -6.64 0.54 -30.74
C PRO A 65 -7.24 1.20 -31.99
N ALA A 66 -7.96 0.46 -32.83
CA ALA A 66 -8.62 0.98 -34.03
C ALA A 66 -9.68 2.02 -33.68
N LEU A 67 -10.50 1.75 -32.65
CA LEU A 67 -11.46 2.69 -32.08
C LEU A 67 -10.77 3.97 -31.64
N LEU A 68 -9.72 3.86 -30.81
CA LEU A 68 -9.00 5.02 -30.30
C LEU A 68 -8.35 5.81 -31.43
N ASN A 69 -7.76 5.14 -32.42
CA ASN A 69 -7.12 5.79 -33.55
C ASN A 69 -8.11 6.53 -34.45
N PHE A 70 -9.32 5.99 -34.62
CA PHE A 70 -10.40 6.67 -35.34
C PHE A 70 -10.77 7.99 -34.67
N TYR A 71 -11.00 7.98 -33.35
CA TYR A 71 -11.36 9.20 -32.61
C TYR A 71 -10.19 10.16 -32.37
N LYS A 72 -8.96 9.86 -32.80
CA LYS A 72 -7.89 10.87 -32.86
C LYS A 72 -8.14 11.95 -33.93
N VAL A 73 -8.96 11.64 -34.94
CA VAL A 73 -9.29 12.55 -36.04
C VAL A 73 -10.79 12.77 -36.20
N HIS A 74 -11.61 12.14 -35.35
CA HIS A 74 -13.07 12.31 -35.31
C HIS A 74 -13.48 12.81 -33.93
N TYR A 75 -14.40 13.77 -33.91
CA TYR A 75 -14.88 14.38 -32.68
C TYR A 75 -15.87 13.44 -31.97
N LEU A 76 -15.74 13.33 -30.65
CA LEU A 76 -16.69 12.59 -29.81
C LEU A 76 -17.85 13.49 -29.37
N ASP A 77 -17.53 14.60 -28.70
CA ASP A 77 -18.47 15.68 -28.39
C ASP A 77 -17.90 17.01 -28.90
N THR A 78 -16.94 17.60 -28.21
CA THR A 78 -16.32 18.88 -28.62
C THR A 78 -14.86 18.75 -29.00
N THR A 79 -14.21 17.64 -28.65
CA THR A 79 -12.78 17.41 -28.92
C THR A 79 -12.51 16.02 -29.53
N PRO A 80 -11.45 15.88 -30.37
CA PRO A 80 -10.88 14.59 -30.73
C PRO A 80 -9.93 14.08 -29.64
N LEU A 81 -9.57 12.80 -29.69
CA LEU A 81 -8.58 12.20 -28.80
C LEU A 81 -7.17 12.69 -29.15
N ILE A 82 -6.50 13.35 -28.19
CA ILE A 82 -5.16 13.88 -28.39
C ILE A 82 -4.12 12.93 -27.80
N ARG A 83 -4.24 12.61 -26.51
CA ARG A 83 -3.27 11.76 -25.80
C ARG A 83 -3.89 11.02 -24.62
N PRO A 84 -3.36 9.85 -24.25
CA PRO A 84 -3.77 9.20 -23.03
C PRO A 84 -3.38 10.05 -21.80
N ALA A 85 -4.21 10.02 -20.77
CA ALA A 85 -3.94 10.62 -19.48
C ALA A 85 -2.72 9.92 -18.86
N PRO A 86 -1.82 10.67 -18.21
CA PRO A 86 -0.73 10.07 -17.49
C PRO A 86 -1.30 9.16 -16.38
N LYS A 87 -0.91 7.88 -16.39
CA LYS A 87 -1.20 7.02 -15.24
C LYS A 87 -0.45 7.61 -14.05
N LYS A 88 -1.18 8.04 -13.02
CA LYS A 88 -0.56 8.50 -11.78
C LYS A 88 0.10 7.29 -11.11
N ILE A 89 1.39 7.13 -11.35
CA ILE A 89 2.19 6.04 -10.81
C ILE A 89 2.44 6.38 -9.34
N GLU A 90 1.74 5.70 -8.43
CA GLU A 90 2.02 5.86 -7.00
C GLU A 90 3.24 5.00 -6.63
N ARG A 91 4.27 5.65 -6.07
CA ARG A 91 5.49 4.99 -5.65
C ARG A 91 5.56 4.93 -4.13
N VAL A 92 6.05 3.80 -3.64
CA VAL A 92 6.22 3.54 -2.22
C VAL A 92 7.65 3.08 -1.97
N LYS A 93 8.18 3.40 -0.80
CA LYS A 93 9.50 2.95 -0.34
C LYS A 93 9.33 1.89 0.73
N ALA A 94 10.06 0.79 0.61
CA ALA A 94 10.11 -0.25 1.63
C ALA A 94 10.80 0.27 2.91
N LYS A 95 10.10 0.17 4.04
CA LYS A 95 10.59 0.49 5.38
C LYS A 95 11.35 -0.68 6.02
N TYR A 96 10.97 -1.90 5.65
CA TYR A 96 11.52 -3.15 6.16
C TYR A 96 11.76 -4.14 5.01
N ASP A 97 12.51 -5.19 5.28
CA ASP A 97 12.65 -6.32 4.36
C ASP A 97 11.38 -7.17 4.41
N PHE A 98 11.01 -7.74 3.26
CA PHE A 98 9.92 -8.69 3.13
C PHE A 98 10.38 -9.80 2.18
N ASP A 99 10.49 -11.02 2.71
CA ASP A 99 11.02 -12.15 1.93
C ASP A 99 9.92 -12.91 1.15
N GLY A 100 8.65 -12.55 1.35
CA GLY A 100 7.49 -13.30 0.83
C GLY A 100 7.28 -14.64 1.55
N ARG A 101 6.03 -15.05 1.72
CA ARG A 101 5.64 -16.36 2.26
C ARG A 101 4.83 -17.15 1.25
N ASP A 102 3.99 -16.45 0.50
CA ASP A 102 3.12 -17.03 -0.51
C ASP A 102 3.73 -16.82 -1.92
N PRO A 103 3.42 -17.69 -2.89
CA PRO A 103 3.95 -17.57 -4.25
C PRO A 103 3.50 -16.29 -4.98
N ASP A 104 2.40 -15.68 -4.53
CA ASP A 104 1.86 -14.43 -5.07
C ASP A 104 2.46 -13.17 -4.41
N ASP A 105 3.30 -13.35 -3.39
CA ASP A 105 3.99 -12.26 -2.72
C ASP A 105 5.10 -11.68 -3.59
N LEU A 106 5.34 -10.38 -3.45
CA LEU A 106 6.49 -9.72 -4.05
C LEU A 106 7.55 -9.45 -2.98
N PRO A 107 8.67 -10.20 -2.94
CA PRO A 107 9.77 -9.93 -2.02
C PRO A 107 10.45 -8.59 -2.33
N PHE A 108 10.86 -7.88 -1.29
CA PHE A 108 11.60 -6.61 -1.40
C PHE A 108 12.52 -6.39 -0.20
N LYS A 109 13.52 -5.52 -0.36
CA LYS A 109 14.42 -5.10 0.72
C LYS A 109 14.14 -3.68 1.16
N LYS A 110 14.47 -3.37 2.41
CA LYS A 110 14.38 -2.04 2.99
C LYS A 110 15.10 -1.04 2.09
N GLY A 111 14.38 0.00 1.71
CA GLY A 111 14.87 1.05 0.82
C GLY A 111 14.41 0.91 -0.62
N ASP A 112 13.91 -0.27 -1.04
CA ASP A 112 13.42 -0.50 -2.39
C ASP A 112 12.26 0.42 -2.72
N ILE A 113 12.21 0.84 -3.99
CA ILE A 113 11.13 1.66 -4.52
C ILE A 113 10.23 0.77 -5.36
N LEU A 114 8.99 0.65 -4.93
CA LEU A 114 7.97 -0.16 -5.57
C LEU A 114 6.91 0.74 -6.19
N THR A 115 6.38 0.30 -7.32
CA THR A 115 5.27 0.97 -8.01
C THR A 115 3.98 0.29 -7.62
N VAL A 116 3.05 1.01 -6.98
CA VAL A 116 1.74 0.46 -6.64
C VAL A 116 0.92 0.29 -7.91
N VAL A 117 0.45 -0.93 -8.13
CA VAL A 117 -0.37 -1.33 -9.29
C VAL A 117 -1.84 -1.35 -8.90
N SER A 118 -2.17 -1.92 -7.74
CA SER A 118 -3.55 -1.98 -7.24
C SER A 118 -3.63 -1.87 -5.72
N LYS A 119 -4.79 -1.41 -5.24
CA LYS A 119 -5.13 -1.24 -3.82
C LYS A 119 -6.52 -1.81 -3.54
N ASP A 120 -6.80 -2.96 -4.14
CA ASP A 120 -8.09 -3.63 -3.99
C ASP A 120 -8.35 -4.06 -2.54
N GLU A 121 -7.28 -4.23 -1.76
CA GLU A 121 -7.35 -4.54 -0.33
C GLU A 121 -6.70 -3.44 0.55
N GLU A 122 -7.18 -3.36 1.79
CA GLU A 122 -6.73 -2.33 2.74
C GLU A 122 -5.32 -2.59 3.29
N GLN A 123 -4.93 -3.85 3.42
CA GLN A 123 -3.70 -4.27 4.13
C GLN A 123 -2.62 -4.85 3.21
N TRP A 124 -3.01 -5.26 2.00
CA TRP A 124 -2.13 -5.82 0.98
C TRP A 124 -2.36 -5.10 -0.33
N TRP A 125 -1.29 -4.52 -0.87
CA TRP A 125 -1.35 -3.86 -2.16
C TRP A 125 -0.62 -4.71 -3.19
N THR A 126 -1.07 -4.67 -4.43
CA THR A 126 -0.31 -5.22 -5.54
C THR A 126 0.69 -4.17 -5.98
N ALA A 127 1.97 -4.50 -5.99
CA ALA A 127 3.03 -3.61 -6.44
C ALA A 127 3.93 -4.29 -7.46
N ARG A 128 4.75 -3.49 -8.14
CA ARG A 128 5.73 -3.90 -9.12
C ARG A 128 7.12 -3.39 -8.75
N ASN A 129 8.12 -4.26 -8.78
CA ASN A 129 9.51 -3.90 -8.52
C ASN A 129 10.22 -3.36 -9.79
N ALA A 130 11.48 -2.93 -9.65
CA ALA A 130 12.27 -2.41 -10.76
C ALA A 130 12.57 -3.44 -11.87
N LEU A 131 12.57 -4.73 -11.52
CA LEU A 131 12.71 -5.85 -12.48
C LEU A 131 11.41 -6.15 -13.22
N GLY A 132 10.33 -5.46 -12.87
CA GLY A 132 9.04 -5.59 -13.50
C GLY A 132 8.19 -6.75 -12.95
N GLN A 133 8.63 -7.43 -11.90
CA GLN A 133 7.85 -8.46 -11.21
C GLN A 133 6.75 -7.81 -10.39
N THR A 134 5.57 -8.42 -10.39
CA THR A 134 4.37 -7.92 -9.71
C THR A 134 3.93 -8.94 -8.67
N GLY A 135 3.47 -8.48 -7.51
CA GLY A 135 2.91 -9.34 -6.47
C GLY A 135 2.43 -8.53 -5.26
N SER A 136 1.97 -9.24 -4.25
CA SER A 136 1.37 -8.68 -3.04
C SER A 136 2.43 -8.16 -2.07
N ILE A 137 2.20 -6.97 -1.53
CA ILE A 137 3.06 -6.31 -0.54
C ILE A 137 2.26 -5.83 0.67
N PRO A 138 2.76 -5.99 1.90
CA PRO A 138 2.07 -5.51 3.09
C PRO A 138 2.20 -3.99 3.25
N VAL A 139 1.07 -3.29 3.37
CA VAL A 139 1.00 -1.84 3.60
C VAL A 139 1.83 -1.36 4.80
N PRO A 140 1.89 -2.04 5.97
CA PRO A 140 2.69 -1.54 7.09
C PRO A 140 4.22 -1.57 6.85
N TYR A 141 4.68 -2.23 5.78
CA TYR A 141 6.09 -2.36 5.44
C TYR A 141 6.57 -1.29 4.47
N ILE A 142 5.68 -0.40 4.03
CA ILE A 142 5.98 0.63 3.04
C ILE A 142 5.63 2.02 3.56
N VAL A 143 6.21 3.04 2.94
CA VAL A 143 5.86 4.44 3.13
C VAL A 143 5.63 5.08 1.77
N LYS A 144 4.60 5.91 1.63
CA LYS A 144 4.35 6.65 0.39
C LYS A 144 5.48 7.64 0.14
N ILE A 145 5.96 7.69 -1.09
CA ILE A 145 6.90 8.73 -1.51
C ILE A 145 6.03 9.87 -2.04
N GLU A 146 5.86 10.92 -1.24
CA GLU A 146 5.36 12.18 -1.76
C GLU A 146 6.47 12.80 -2.63
N GLU A 147 6.14 13.24 -3.84
CA GLU A 147 7.09 13.73 -4.87
C GLU A 147 7.93 14.95 -4.44
N HIS A 148 7.82 15.43 -3.20
CA HIS A 148 8.51 16.62 -2.70
C HIS A 148 9.93 16.38 -2.12
N GLN A 149 10.57 15.24 -2.38
CA GLN A 149 11.89 14.93 -1.80
C GLN A 149 12.93 14.36 -2.79
N LEU A 150 12.79 14.65 -4.10
CA LEU A 150 13.77 14.22 -5.11
C LEU A 150 14.50 15.38 -5.82
N ILE A 151 14.33 16.62 -5.35
CA ILE A 151 15.12 17.75 -5.83
C ILE A 151 15.82 18.40 -4.64
N THR A 152 16.91 17.80 -4.17
CA THR A 152 18.03 18.55 -3.56
C THR A 152 19.27 17.66 -3.40
N ASN A 153 20.22 17.91 -4.31
CA ASN A 153 21.65 18.04 -4.04
C ASN A 153 22.52 16.77 -4.08
N GLY A 154 23.05 16.51 -5.28
CA GLY A 154 24.47 16.21 -5.40
C GLY A 154 25.32 17.47 -5.08
N THR A 155 26.56 17.21 -4.66
CA THR A 155 27.74 18.09 -4.47
C THR A 155 28.24 18.24 -3.02
N THR A 156 29.22 17.38 -2.73
CA THR A 156 30.41 17.46 -1.87
C THR A 156 30.68 18.71 -1.02
N SER A 157 30.85 18.55 0.30
CA SER A 157 31.99 19.09 1.08
C SER A 157 32.06 18.49 2.50
N ILE A 158 33.27 18.12 2.89
CA ILE A 158 33.71 17.38 4.08
C ILE A 158 34.04 18.34 5.24
N SER A 159 33.65 17.97 6.47
CA SER A 159 34.39 18.16 7.74
C SER A 159 33.51 17.64 8.90
N SER A 160 33.65 16.41 9.41
CA SER A 160 34.73 15.80 10.21
C SER A 160 34.79 16.26 11.68
N SER A 161 34.22 15.46 12.59
CA SER A 161 34.82 14.98 13.86
C SER A 161 33.72 14.27 14.70
N ASN A 162 33.64 12.92 14.72
CA ASN A 162 34.38 11.97 15.59
C ASN A 162 33.75 11.91 17.01
N LEU A 163 33.43 10.77 17.66
CA LEU A 163 33.92 9.38 17.68
C LEU A 163 32.83 8.45 18.30
N SER A 164 32.55 7.27 17.71
CA SER A 164 32.86 5.88 18.22
C SER A 164 31.91 5.35 19.32
N ASP A 165 31.44 4.11 19.37
CA ASP A 165 31.81 2.86 18.70
C ASP A 165 30.70 1.80 18.90
N SER A 166 30.68 0.83 17.97
CA SER A 166 30.39 -0.60 18.16
C SER A 166 29.06 -1.12 18.75
N THR A 167 28.47 -1.99 17.92
CA THR A 167 27.92 -3.33 18.24
C THR A 167 26.44 -3.52 18.61
N GLN A 168 25.75 -4.11 17.62
CA GLN A 168 24.89 -5.32 17.72
C GLN A 168 23.39 -5.17 18.06
N LYS A 169 22.58 -5.49 17.04
CA LYS A 169 21.39 -6.38 17.02
C LYS A 169 20.40 -6.24 18.19
N SER A 170 19.12 -5.96 17.92
CA SER A 170 18.19 -7.06 17.62
C SER A 170 16.86 -6.61 16.97
N LYS A 171 16.29 -7.56 16.22
CA LYS A 171 15.13 -7.50 15.32
C LYS A 171 13.79 -7.39 16.09
N PRO A 172 12.74 -6.73 15.58
CA PRO A 172 11.37 -7.03 16.02
C PRO A 172 10.79 -8.15 15.16
N ALA A 173 11.06 -9.40 15.54
CA ALA A 173 10.16 -10.53 15.28
C ALA A 173 9.04 -10.47 16.35
N ASN A 174 7.80 -10.93 16.21
CA ASN A 174 7.24 -11.93 15.31
C ASN A 174 5.72 -11.89 15.54
N HIS A 175 4.88 -11.72 14.51
CA HIS A 175 3.43 -12.02 14.58
C HIS A 175 3.16 -13.54 14.59
N GLN A 176 4.15 -14.33 15.02
CA GLN A 176 4.17 -15.78 15.06
C GLN A 176 4.64 -16.24 16.45
N ARG A 177 4.01 -15.74 17.53
CA ARG A 177 4.31 -16.19 18.91
C ARG A 177 3.11 -16.96 19.47
N LYS A 178 3.36 -18.11 20.13
CA LYS A 178 2.32 -18.87 20.84
C LYS A 178 1.81 -18.04 22.03
N LEU A 179 0.50 -17.89 22.14
CA LEU A 179 -0.18 -17.27 23.28
C LEU A 179 -0.47 -18.33 24.37
N PRO A 180 -0.48 -17.96 25.67
CA PRO A 180 -0.14 -16.64 26.21
C PRO A 180 1.38 -16.37 26.18
N ALA A 181 1.76 -15.11 25.96
CA ALA A 181 3.15 -14.68 25.94
C ALA A 181 3.36 -13.51 26.90
N TYR A 182 4.54 -13.38 27.50
CA TYR A 182 4.85 -12.28 28.43
C TYR A 182 5.55 -11.14 27.71
N ALA A 183 5.12 -9.91 27.96
CA ALA A 183 5.73 -8.72 27.39
C ALA A 183 6.03 -7.68 28.48
N ARG A 184 7.22 -7.09 28.42
CA ARG A 184 7.64 -5.98 29.27
C ARG A 184 7.09 -4.67 28.71
N VAL A 185 6.51 -3.83 29.55
CA VAL A 185 6.05 -2.50 29.19
C VAL A 185 7.26 -1.58 29.00
N LYS A 186 7.39 -1.01 27.81
CA LYS A 186 8.41 0.01 27.49
C LYS A 186 7.86 1.44 27.50
N GLN A 187 6.54 1.59 27.44
CA GLN A 187 5.87 2.89 27.46
C GLN A 187 4.67 2.85 28.41
N ALA A 188 4.67 3.71 29.44
CA ALA A 188 3.57 3.81 30.39
C ALA A 188 2.30 4.34 29.72
N ARG A 189 1.15 3.86 30.19
CA ARG A 189 -0.19 4.31 29.77
C ARG A 189 -1.13 4.32 30.96
N VAL A 190 -1.75 5.46 31.21
CA VAL A 190 -2.83 5.60 32.18
C VAL A 190 -4.18 5.62 31.43
N PRO A 191 -5.10 4.69 31.70
CA PRO A 191 -6.44 4.69 31.12
C PRO A 191 -7.22 5.94 31.50
N ASN A 192 -8.11 6.39 30.62
CA ASN A 192 -9.06 7.45 30.93
C ASN A 192 -10.11 6.93 31.94
N ALA A 193 -10.64 7.78 32.83
CA ALA A 193 -11.55 7.39 33.91
C ALA A 193 -12.86 6.73 33.44
N TYR A 194 -13.24 6.97 32.18
CA TYR A 194 -14.43 6.38 31.54
C TYR A 194 -14.15 5.07 30.79
N ASP A 195 -12.88 4.72 30.58
CA ASP A 195 -12.48 3.51 29.85
C ASP A 195 -12.24 2.35 30.83
N LYS A 196 -13.29 1.58 31.06
CA LYS A 196 -13.24 0.38 31.93
C LYS A 196 -12.53 -0.81 31.26
N THR A 197 -12.14 -0.68 29.98
CA THR A 197 -11.60 -1.78 29.17
C THR A 197 -10.10 -1.68 28.91
N ALA A 198 -9.48 -0.52 29.17
CA ALA A 198 -8.06 -0.32 29.00
C ALA A 198 -7.23 -0.68 30.24
N LEU A 199 -6.08 -1.31 30.00
CA LEU A 199 -5.16 -1.70 31.06
C LEU A 199 -4.21 -0.54 31.39
N ARG A 200 -4.01 -0.27 32.69
CA ARG A 200 -2.95 0.64 33.13
C ARG A 200 -1.61 -0.08 33.04
N LEU A 201 -0.65 0.59 32.41
CA LEU A 201 0.70 0.09 32.21
C LEU A 201 1.69 1.09 32.81
N ASP A 202 2.60 0.63 33.65
CA ASP A 202 3.76 1.41 34.11
C ASP A 202 5.04 0.81 33.46
N VAL A 203 6.02 1.65 33.12
CA VAL A 203 7.25 1.18 32.44
C VAL A 203 7.97 0.17 33.34
N GLY A 204 8.32 -1.00 32.77
CA GLY A 204 8.95 -2.10 33.50
C GLY A 204 7.99 -3.22 33.92
N ASP A 205 6.67 -2.99 33.87
CA ASP A 205 5.67 -4.02 34.17
C ASP A 205 5.75 -5.21 33.19
N ILE A 206 5.43 -6.41 33.66
CA ILE A 206 5.35 -7.61 32.81
C ILE A 206 3.88 -7.98 32.62
N VAL A 207 3.35 -7.71 31.43
CA VAL A 207 1.98 -8.05 31.04
C VAL A 207 1.92 -9.41 30.34
N LYS A 208 0.98 -10.24 30.74
CA LYS A 208 0.68 -11.51 30.05
C LYS A 208 -0.27 -11.23 28.88
N VAL A 209 0.25 -11.23 27.67
CA VAL A 209 -0.54 -11.07 26.44
C VAL A 209 -1.38 -12.33 26.22
N THR A 210 -2.70 -12.17 26.22
CA THR A 210 -3.68 -13.25 26.06
C THR A 210 -4.27 -13.29 24.66
N LYS A 211 -4.40 -12.13 23.99
CA LYS A 211 -4.95 -12.01 22.65
C LYS A 211 -4.23 -10.92 21.86
N MET A 212 -3.75 -11.27 20.68
CA MET A 212 -3.19 -10.30 19.74
C MET A 212 -4.26 -9.94 18.71
N SER A 213 -4.67 -8.67 18.67
CA SER A 213 -5.57 -8.15 17.63
C SER A 213 -4.75 -7.52 16.51
N ILE A 214 -5.15 -7.78 15.27
CA ILE A 214 -4.54 -7.25 14.04
C ILE A 214 -4.71 -5.74 13.89
N HIS A 215 -5.63 -5.13 14.65
CA HIS A 215 -5.83 -3.68 14.70
C HIS A 215 -4.81 -2.95 15.60
N GLY A 216 -3.82 -3.66 16.14
CA GLY A 216 -2.76 -3.08 16.98
C GLY A 216 -3.16 -2.83 18.44
N LEU A 217 -4.36 -3.26 18.85
CA LEU A 217 -4.84 -3.19 20.23
C LEU A 217 -4.86 -4.61 20.83
N TRP A 218 -3.83 -4.95 21.58
CA TRP A 218 -3.69 -6.27 22.20
C TRP A 218 -4.45 -6.34 23.52
N GLU A 219 -4.83 -7.54 23.91
CA GLU A 219 -5.40 -7.84 25.22
C GLU A 219 -4.37 -8.59 26.05
N GLY A 220 -4.31 -8.24 27.33
CA GLY A 220 -3.50 -8.98 28.27
C GLY A 220 -3.92 -8.72 29.71
N GLU A 221 -3.25 -9.45 30.59
CA GLU A 221 -3.51 -9.50 32.02
C GLU A 221 -2.29 -8.96 32.76
N LEU A 222 -2.50 -7.98 33.64
CA LEU A 222 -1.48 -7.41 34.52
C LEU A 222 -2.08 -7.24 35.92
N ASN A 223 -1.43 -7.79 36.95
CA ASN A 223 -1.87 -7.71 38.35
C ASN A 223 -3.34 -8.12 38.57
N GLY A 224 -3.79 -9.19 37.87
CA GLY A 224 -5.16 -9.71 37.93
C GLY A 224 -6.23 -8.87 37.23
N LYS A 225 -5.83 -7.80 36.52
CA LYS A 225 -6.72 -7.00 35.67
C LYS A 225 -6.49 -7.35 34.21
N VAL A 226 -7.57 -7.62 33.49
CA VAL A 226 -7.57 -7.84 32.04
C VAL A 226 -7.99 -6.55 31.35
N GLY A 227 -7.28 -6.20 30.28
CA GLY A 227 -7.64 -5.04 29.48
C GLY A 227 -6.83 -4.93 28.21
N HIS A 228 -7.18 -3.91 27.43
CA HIS A 228 -6.58 -3.65 26.13
C HIS A 228 -5.45 -2.63 26.22
N PHE A 229 -4.39 -2.84 25.43
CA PHE A 229 -3.26 -1.90 25.30
C PHE A 229 -2.64 -1.96 23.89
N PRO A 230 -2.02 -0.88 23.40
CA PRO A 230 -1.43 -0.88 22.07
C PRO A 230 -0.16 -1.72 22.05
N PHE A 231 0.04 -2.51 20.99
CA PHE A 231 1.24 -3.33 20.84
C PHE A 231 2.55 -2.51 20.86
N THR A 232 2.46 -1.22 20.52
CA THR A 232 3.59 -0.29 20.53
C THR A 232 4.15 -0.01 21.92
N HIS A 233 3.40 -0.28 22.99
CA HIS A 233 3.78 0.06 24.37
C HIS A 233 4.53 -1.06 25.09
N VAL A 234 4.64 -2.24 24.47
CA VAL A 234 5.23 -3.44 25.07
C VAL A 234 6.28 -4.07 24.15
N GLU A 235 7.14 -4.89 24.75
CA GLU A 235 8.17 -5.68 24.10
C GLU A 235 8.14 -7.10 24.68
N PHE A 236 8.04 -8.13 23.84
CA PHE A 236 7.97 -9.49 24.35
C PHE A 236 9.29 -9.93 24.99
N ILE A 237 9.18 -10.66 26.10
CA ILE A 237 10.31 -11.31 26.75
C ILE A 237 10.40 -12.72 26.16
N ASP A 238 11.45 -13.01 25.39
CA ASP A 238 11.75 -14.39 24.98
C ASP A 238 12.33 -15.12 26.18
N ASN A 239 11.62 -16.14 26.68
CA ASN A 239 12.10 -16.98 27.76
C ASN A 239 13.12 -17.97 27.19
N SER A 240 14.31 -17.48 26.87
CA SER A 240 15.49 -18.27 26.54
C SER A 240 16.69 -17.82 27.37
N GLU A 241 16.50 -17.73 28.68
CA GLU A 241 17.58 -17.72 29.68
C GLU A 241 17.19 -18.62 30.84
N SER A 242 17.39 -19.93 30.68
CA SER A 242 17.64 -20.86 31.77
C SER A 242 18.38 -22.06 31.19
N GLY A 243 19.71 -21.98 31.24
CA GLY A 243 20.57 -23.04 30.74
C GLY A 243 22.05 -22.72 30.88
N ILE A 244 22.58 -23.07 32.06
CA ILE A 244 23.99 -23.39 32.38
C ILE A 244 24.84 -22.24 32.94
N GLU A 245 24.89 -22.16 34.28
CA GLU A 245 26.14 -21.93 35.02
C GLU A 245 26.30 -23.08 36.02
N ASP A 246 26.92 -24.17 35.55
CA ASP A 246 27.65 -25.14 36.39
C ASP A 246 29.08 -25.12 35.85
N ASP A 247 29.99 -24.39 36.51
CA ASP A 247 31.43 -24.69 36.52
C ASP A 247 32.14 -23.94 37.67
N CYS A 248 32.30 -24.62 38.81
CA CYS A 248 33.55 -24.76 39.55
C CYS A 248 33.38 -25.73 40.73
#